data_AF-A0A3S1K959-F1
#
_entry.id   AF-A0A3S1K959-F1
#
_cell.length_a   1.000
_cell.length_b   1.000
_cell.length_c   1.000
_cell.angle_alpha   90.00
_cell.angle_beta   90.00
_cell.angle_gamma   90.00
#
_symmetry.space_group_name_H-M   'P 1'
#
loop_
_entity.id
_entity.type
_entity.pdbx_description
1 polymer ?
#
loop_
_entity_poly.entity_id
_entity_poly.type
_entity_poly.pdbx_seq_one_letter_code
_entity_poly.pdbx_strand_id
1 'polypeptide(L)'
;MDAVAGGERVPCSEEEVRKFFDRMTSAQKRDAYQLAKSCSATCQADADELISEALVRMSDGRRKRTAHETDLFPVFMGTIKSLATDRHFISECARIRRMGKGKYGVVDASAMADKLGADDAIVEEALDPEDYRKAILAEIAGDDELGQLFEAICAGFKGKELAELLEMDTNALATARRRFKRNVHEAAKKMKLSGVARER
;
A
#
# COMPACT_ATOMS: atom_id res chain seq x y z
N MET A 1 -9.11 -20.41 -32.17
CA MET A 1 -8.69 -20.27 -30.76
C MET A 1 -7.21 -20.59 -30.74
N ASP A 2 -6.38 -19.58 -30.95
CA ASP A 2 -4.92 -19.78 -31.00
C ASP A 2 -4.33 -19.33 -29.68
N ALA A 3 -3.93 -20.32 -28.88
CA ALA A 3 -3.07 -20.11 -27.73
C ALA A 3 -1.72 -19.60 -28.24
N VAL A 4 -1.55 -18.28 -28.24
CA VAL A 4 -0.24 -17.66 -28.50
C VAL A 4 0.69 -18.17 -27.40
N ALA A 5 1.68 -18.97 -27.82
CA ALA A 5 2.71 -19.52 -26.96
C ALA A 5 3.26 -18.43 -26.02
N GLY A 6 3.17 -18.67 -24.72
CA GLY A 6 3.75 -17.78 -23.71
C GLY A 6 5.24 -17.65 -23.99
N GLY A 7 5.66 -16.47 -24.48
CA GLY A 7 7.05 -16.19 -24.80
C GLY A 7 7.97 -16.48 -23.61
N GLU A 8 9.21 -16.87 -23.92
CA GLU A 8 10.22 -17.17 -22.92
C GLU A 8 10.35 -16.03 -21.90
N ARG A 9 10.24 -16.39 -20.62
CA ARG A 9 10.30 -15.44 -19.49
C ARG A 9 11.73 -15.41 -18.96
N VAL A 10 12.42 -14.30 -19.16
CA VAL A 10 13.80 -14.10 -18.69
C VAL A 10 13.83 -13.14 -17.49
N PRO A 11 14.74 -13.32 -16.52
CA PRO A 11 14.95 -12.35 -15.45
C PRO A 11 15.33 -10.98 -16.00
N CYS A 12 14.90 -9.92 -15.34
CA CYS A 12 15.47 -8.59 -15.57
C CYS A 12 16.92 -8.57 -15.07
N SER A 13 17.85 -8.04 -15.86
CA SER A 13 19.23 -7.81 -15.42
C SER A 13 19.40 -6.42 -14.81
N GLU A 14 20.33 -6.27 -13.87
CA GLU A 14 20.67 -4.99 -13.25
C GLU A 14 20.98 -3.90 -14.30
N GLU A 15 21.75 -4.25 -15.33
CA GLU A 15 22.13 -3.27 -16.37
C GLU A 15 20.92 -2.77 -17.18
N GLU A 16 19.96 -3.66 -17.48
CA GLU A 16 18.73 -3.29 -18.15
C GLU A 16 17.86 -2.39 -17.28
N VAL A 17 17.73 -2.70 -15.98
CA VAL A 17 16.93 -1.92 -15.04
C VAL A 17 17.53 -0.53 -14.83
N ARG A 18 18.86 -0.43 -14.73
CA ARG A 18 19.58 0.85 -14.67
C ARG A 18 19.32 1.70 -15.92
N LYS A 19 19.51 1.14 -17.12
CA LYS A 19 19.24 1.83 -18.38
C LYS A 19 17.78 2.26 -18.51
N PHE A 20 16.86 1.43 -18.03
CA PHE A 20 15.43 1.76 -17.98
C PHE A 20 15.18 2.97 -17.08
N PHE A 21 15.72 2.96 -15.85
CA PHE A 21 15.56 4.06 -14.90
C PHE A 21 16.09 5.39 -15.45
N ASP A 22 17.28 5.37 -16.08
CA ASP A 22 17.89 6.55 -16.69
C ASP A 22 17.05 7.11 -17.85
N ARG A 23 16.34 6.23 -18.58
CA ARG A 23 15.50 6.59 -19.74
C ARG A 23 14.05 6.90 -19.38
N MET A 24 13.64 6.72 -18.12
CA MET A 24 12.26 7.00 -17.71
C MET A 24 11.91 8.47 -17.96
N THR A 25 10.86 8.68 -18.74
CA THR A 25 10.32 10.02 -18.99
C THR A 25 9.69 10.60 -17.73
N SER A 26 9.56 11.94 -17.67
CA SER A 26 8.87 12.61 -16.56
C SER A 26 7.41 12.18 -16.43
N ALA A 27 6.76 11.77 -17.52
CA ALA A 27 5.42 11.20 -17.50
C ALA A 27 5.41 9.82 -16.82
N GLN A 28 6.30 8.92 -17.23
CA GLN A 28 6.44 7.59 -16.61
C GLN A 28 6.79 7.67 -15.12
N LYS A 29 7.69 8.59 -14.73
CA LYS A 29 8.02 8.83 -13.32
C LYS A 29 6.79 9.28 -12.52
N ARG A 30 6.00 10.19 -13.10
CA ARG A 30 4.74 10.68 -12.49
C ARG A 30 3.72 9.56 -12.35
N ASP A 31 3.51 8.77 -13.40
CA ASP A 31 2.53 7.69 -13.41
C ASP A 31 2.90 6.59 -12.41
N ALA A 32 4.19 6.23 -12.34
CA ALA A 32 4.71 5.31 -11.33
C ALA A 32 4.51 5.83 -9.92
N TYR A 33 4.78 7.11 -9.67
CA TYR A 33 4.57 7.73 -8.36
C TYR A 33 3.09 7.79 -7.97
N GLN A 34 2.18 8.13 -8.89
CA GLN A 34 0.74 8.11 -8.62
C GLN A 34 0.24 6.70 -8.30
N LEU A 35 0.73 5.68 -9.03
CA LEU A 35 0.42 4.30 -8.73
C LEU A 35 0.97 3.89 -7.35
N ALA A 36 2.23 4.18 -7.06
CA ALA A 36 2.85 3.87 -5.77
C ALA A 36 2.10 4.54 -4.61
N LYS A 37 1.68 5.80 -4.76
CA LYS A 37 0.84 6.52 -3.80
C LYS A 37 -0.53 5.87 -3.61
N SER A 38 -1.12 5.33 -4.67
CA SER A 38 -2.38 4.58 -4.55
C SER A 38 -2.19 3.23 -3.83
N CYS A 39 -1.04 2.59 -4.02
CA CYS A 39 -0.67 1.33 -3.39
C CYS A 39 -0.27 1.50 -1.92
N SER A 40 0.40 2.60 -1.56
CA SER A 40 0.78 2.90 -0.17
C SER A 40 -0.43 3.06 0.74
N ALA A 41 -1.58 3.50 0.21
CA ALA A 41 -2.84 3.51 0.97
C ALA A 41 -3.31 2.12 1.42
N THR A 42 -2.79 1.04 0.83
CA THR A 42 -3.17 -0.35 1.11
C THR A 42 -2.09 -1.18 1.78
N CYS A 43 -0.91 -0.61 2.02
CA CYS A 43 0.20 -1.31 2.68
C CYS A 43 0.92 -0.39 3.67
N GLN A 44 1.86 -0.93 4.45
CA GLN A 44 2.60 -0.15 5.46
C GLN A 44 3.85 0.54 4.89
N ALA A 45 3.98 0.61 3.57
CA ALA A 45 5.11 1.22 2.88
C ALA A 45 4.71 2.55 2.26
N ASP A 46 5.62 3.52 2.25
CA ASP A 46 5.41 4.76 1.51
C ASP A 46 5.62 4.56 -0.02
N ALA A 47 5.32 5.60 -0.80
CA ALA A 47 5.43 5.53 -2.26
C ALA A 47 6.88 5.37 -2.73
N ASP A 48 7.84 5.97 -2.03
CA ASP A 48 9.25 5.97 -2.40
C ASP A 48 9.91 4.63 -2.05
N GLU A 49 9.53 4.01 -0.94
CA GLU A 49 9.88 2.64 -0.55
C GLU A 49 9.37 1.63 -1.58
N LEU A 50 8.11 1.76 -2.02
CA LEU A 50 7.53 0.88 -3.04
C LEU A 50 8.28 0.98 -4.38
N ILE A 51 8.64 2.20 -4.79
CA ILE A 51 9.41 2.44 -6.01
C ILE A 51 10.81 1.85 -5.88
N SER A 52 11.49 2.13 -4.78
CA SER A 52 12.87 1.70 -4.53
C SER A 52 12.96 0.18 -4.46
N GLU A 53 12.10 -0.48 -3.69
CA GLU A 53 12.04 -1.93 -3.60
C GLU A 53 11.67 -2.56 -4.94
N ALA A 54 10.79 -1.94 -5.73
CA ALA A 54 10.45 -2.45 -7.05
C ALA A 54 11.66 -2.48 -7.98
N LEU A 55 12.48 -1.43 -7.97
CA LEU A 55 13.73 -1.38 -8.73
C LEU A 55 14.75 -2.41 -8.24
N VAL A 56 14.88 -2.60 -6.92
CA VAL A 56 15.77 -3.62 -6.33
C VAL A 56 15.33 -5.02 -6.76
N ARG A 57 14.05 -5.38 -6.63
CA ARG A 57 13.56 -6.71 -7.02
C ARG A 57 13.67 -6.99 -8.52
N MET A 58 13.56 -5.94 -9.34
CA MET A 58 13.82 -6.07 -10.77
C MET A 58 15.31 -6.29 -11.03
N SER A 59 16.19 -5.53 -10.37
CA SER A 59 17.65 -5.63 -10.56
C SER A 59 18.22 -6.96 -10.07
N ASP A 60 17.66 -7.51 -8.99
CA ASP A 60 17.99 -8.83 -8.44
C ASP A 60 17.51 -10.01 -9.31
N GLY A 61 16.83 -9.75 -10.43
CA GLY A 61 16.26 -10.80 -11.28
C GLY A 61 15.07 -11.54 -10.68
N ARG A 62 14.52 -11.08 -9.55
CA ARG A 62 13.30 -11.67 -8.92
C ARG A 62 12.05 -11.42 -9.77
N ARG A 63 12.12 -10.48 -10.72
CA ARG A 63 11.06 -10.19 -11.69
C ARG A 63 11.50 -10.63 -13.08
N LYS A 64 10.55 -11.22 -13.81
CA LYS A 64 10.76 -11.73 -15.17
C LYS A 64 9.99 -10.92 -16.19
N ARG A 65 10.63 -10.63 -17.31
CA ARG A 65 10.04 -10.01 -18.50
C ARG A 65 9.94 -11.03 -19.63
N THR A 66 9.17 -10.71 -20.67
CA THR A 66 9.20 -11.49 -21.91
C THR A 66 10.52 -11.22 -22.63
N ALA A 67 11.19 -12.26 -23.15
CA ALA A 67 12.53 -12.14 -23.74
C ALA A 67 12.62 -11.06 -24.84
N HIS A 68 11.57 -10.94 -25.66
CA HIS A 68 11.49 -9.97 -26.76
C HIS A 68 11.07 -8.56 -26.34
N GLU A 69 10.65 -8.37 -25.09
CA GLU A 69 10.12 -7.10 -24.59
C GLU A 69 11.23 -6.28 -23.94
N THR A 70 11.54 -5.13 -24.54
CA THR A 70 12.58 -4.20 -24.07
C THR A 70 12.03 -3.11 -23.14
N ASP A 71 10.72 -2.89 -23.15
CA ASP A 71 10.09 -1.93 -22.25
C ASP A 71 9.86 -2.58 -20.88
N LEU A 72 10.56 -2.07 -19.87
CA LEU A 72 10.43 -2.54 -18.49
C LEU A 72 9.34 -1.81 -17.71
N PHE A 73 8.72 -0.76 -18.28
CA PHE A 73 7.72 0.03 -17.57
C PHE A 73 6.51 -0.81 -17.11
N PRO A 74 5.94 -1.72 -17.93
CA PRO A 74 4.86 -2.60 -17.47
C PRO A 74 5.28 -3.54 -16.34
N VAL A 75 6.51 -4.08 -16.41
CA VAL A 75 7.08 -4.96 -15.38
C VAL A 75 7.28 -4.18 -14.07
N PHE A 76 7.75 -2.94 -14.17
CA PHE A 76 7.93 -2.03 -13.04
C PHE A 76 6.60 -1.70 -12.35
N MET A 77 5.59 -1.28 -13.12
CA MET A 77 4.25 -0.99 -12.61
C MET A 77 3.59 -2.23 -11.98
N GLY A 78 3.77 -3.40 -12.59
CA GLY A 78 3.31 -4.68 -12.04
C GLY A 78 4.02 -5.05 -10.74
N THR A 79 5.31 -4.72 -10.62
CA THR A 79 6.11 -4.97 -9.43
C THR A 79 5.65 -4.10 -8.26
N ILE A 80 5.40 -2.80 -8.48
CA ILE A 80 4.82 -1.89 -7.48
C ILE A 80 3.48 -2.44 -6.96
N LYS A 81 2.58 -2.85 -7.86
CA LYS A 81 1.28 -3.45 -7.48
C LYS A 81 1.45 -4.72 -6.65
N SER A 82 2.41 -5.58 -7.02
CA SER A 82 2.65 -6.84 -6.31
C SER A 82 3.20 -6.60 -4.91
N LEU A 83 4.01 -5.56 -4.69
CA LEU A 83 4.55 -5.20 -3.38
C LEU A 83 3.45 -4.80 -2.40
N ALA A 84 2.44 -4.07 -2.87
CA ALA A 84 1.30 -3.66 -2.05
C ALA A 84 0.54 -4.84 -1.42
N THR A 85 0.62 -6.03 -2.03
CA THR A 85 -0.04 -7.25 -1.56
C THR A 85 0.92 -8.31 -1.03
N ASP A 86 2.24 -8.04 -1.04
CA ASP A 86 3.24 -9.02 -0.63
C ASP A 86 3.43 -9.00 0.90
N ARG A 87 3.02 -10.09 1.55
CA ARG A 87 3.15 -10.26 3.01
C ARG A 87 4.61 -10.36 3.49
N HIS A 88 5.55 -10.70 2.61
CA HIS A 88 6.97 -10.79 2.93
C HIS A 88 7.70 -9.46 2.74
N PHE A 89 7.05 -8.47 2.12
CA PHE A 89 7.59 -7.13 2.03
C PHE A 89 7.40 -6.42 3.37
N ILE A 90 8.52 -6.08 4.03
CA ILE A 90 8.55 -5.35 5.28
C ILE A 90 9.22 -4.01 5.00
N SER A 91 8.42 -2.94 4.95
CA SER A 91 8.95 -1.58 4.81
C SER A 91 9.77 -1.15 6.02
N GLU A 92 10.60 -0.12 5.84
CA GLU A 92 11.27 0.54 6.95
C GLU A 92 10.24 1.17 7.89
N CYS A 93 9.17 1.77 7.35
CA CYS A 93 8.05 2.23 8.16
C CYS A 93 7.43 1.11 9.01
N ALA A 94 7.22 -0.08 8.45
CA ALA A 94 6.72 -1.24 9.21
C ALA A 94 7.74 -1.72 10.25
N ARG A 95 9.04 -1.68 9.94
CA ARG A 95 10.12 -2.03 10.87
C ARG A 95 10.21 -1.04 12.03
N ILE A 96 10.17 0.26 11.76
CA ILE A 96 10.15 1.33 12.78
C ILE A 96 8.91 1.21 13.67
N ARG A 97 7.72 0.98 13.09
CA ARG A 97 6.49 0.74 13.86
C ARG A 97 6.59 -0.51 14.75
N ARG A 98 7.19 -1.59 14.27
CA ARG A 98 7.45 -2.80 15.08
C ARG A 98 8.45 -2.53 16.20
N MET A 99 9.49 -1.73 15.93
CA MET A 99 10.48 -1.34 16.92
C MET A 99 9.88 -0.43 18.01
N GLY A 100 8.96 0.48 17.66
CA GLY A 100 8.24 1.34 18.61
C GLY A 100 7.28 0.59 19.55
N LYS A 101 6.88 -0.64 19.22
CA LYS A 101 6.14 -1.54 20.13
C LYS A 101 7.06 -2.34 21.08
N GLY A 102 8.37 -2.29 20.87
CA GLY A 102 9.37 -2.88 21.78
C GLY A 102 9.83 -1.86 22.82
N LYS A 103 9.92 -2.27 24.09
CA LYS A 103 10.51 -1.50 25.20
C LYS A 103 12.03 -1.31 25.02
N TYR A 104 12.47 -0.63 23.98
CA TYR A 104 13.88 -0.30 23.78
C TYR A 104 14.02 1.21 23.65
N GLY A 105 14.36 1.84 24.76
CA GLY A 105 14.91 3.19 24.77
C GLY A 105 16.35 3.13 24.28
N VAL A 106 16.69 3.95 23.29
CA VAL A 106 18.09 4.24 22.98
C VAL A 106 18.57 5.22 24.04
N VAL A 107 19.48 4.78 24.91
CA VAL A 107 20.15 5.66 25.88
C VAL A 107 21.34 6.33 25.21
N ASP A 108 21.35 7.63 25.46
CA ASP A 108 22.13 8.75 24.97
C ASP A 108 23.66 8.58 25.07
N ALA A 109 24.40 9.31 24.23
CA ALA A 109 25.79 9.60 24.50
C ALA A 109 25.93 11.11 24.79
N SER A 110 25.31 11.55 25.88
CA SER A 110 25.49 12.84 26.56
C SER A 110 24.96 14.12 25.90
N ALA A 111 24.34 14.07 24.70
CA ALA A 111 24.02 15.30 23.99
C ALA A 111 22.98 15.12 22.87
N MET A 112 21.70 15.13 23.23
CA MET A 112 20.71 15.93 22.50
C MET A 112 20.48 17.28 23.20
N ALA A 113 21.44 17.72 24.02
CA ALA A 113 21.23 18.78 25.01
C ALA A 113 21.00 20.19 24.44
N ASP A 114 21.28 20.47 23.15
CA ASP A 114 21.35 21.86 22.67
C ASP A 114 20.78 22.10 21.26
N LYS A 115 20.19 21.12 20.58
CA LYS A 115 19.82 21.28 19.17
C LYS A 115 18.35 21.06 18.87
N LEU A 116 17.67 22.21 18.88
CA LEU A 116 16.64 22.62 17.93
C LEU A 116 15.21 22.37 18.41
N GLY A 117 14.88 22.99 19.54
CA GLY A 117 13.55 23.54 19.70
C GLY A 117 13.33 24.63 18.67
N ALA A 118 12.37 24.41 17.76
CA ALA A 118 11.55 25.42 17.12
C ALA A 118 10.51 24.74 16.23
N ASP A 119 9.27 24.81 16.70
CA ASP A 119 8.01 24.87 15.96
C ASP A 119 7.61 23.81 14.92
N ASP A 120 6.60 23.06 15.34
CA ASP A 120 5.26 22.94 14.73
C ASP A 120 5.13 22.51 13.26
N ALA A 121 4.71 21.26 13.07
CA ALA A 121 3.43 20.95 12.41
C ALA A 121 3.13 19.44 12.44
N ILE A 122 2.16 19.07 13.29
CA ILE A 122 1.24 17.92 13.13
C ILE A 122 1.93 16.58 12.88
N VAL A 123 2.32 15.91 13.96
CA VAL A 123 2.31 14.45 14.00
C VAL A 123 0.83 14.04 14.00
N GLU A 124 0.22 13.84 12.83
CA GLU A 124 -1.04 13.10 12.76
C GLU A 124 -0.71 11.71 13.30
N GLU A 125 -1.15 11.46 14.54
CA GLU A 125 -1.08 10.17 15.21
C GLU A 125 -1.67 9.11 14.28
N ALA A 126 -0.80 8.41 13.55
CA ALA A 126 -1.21 7.38 12.62
C ALA A 126 -1.77 6.23 13.45
N LEU A 127 -3.10 6.17 13.58
CA LEU A 127 -3.80 5.13 14.32
C LEU A 127 -3.28 3.75 13.92
N ASP A 128 -3.14 2.87 14.92
CA ASP A 128 -2.77 1.47 14.71
C ASP A 128 -3.72 0.87 13.65
N PRO A 129 -3.21 0.15 12.63
CA PRO A 129 -4.03 -0.58 11.68
C PRO A 129 -5.11 -1.46 12.34
N GLU A 130 -4.85 -2.01 13.53
CA GLU A 130 -5.85 -2.74 14.30
C GLU A 130 -6.94 -1.83 14.88
N ASP A 131 -6.61 -0.62 15.29
CA ASP A 131 -7.58 0.36 15.77
C ASP A 131 -8.42 0.92 14.62
N TYR A 132 -7.82 1.11 13.44
CA TYR A 132 -8.54 1.46 12.22
C TYR A 132 -9.50 0.35 11.80
N ARG A 133 -9.06 -0.91 11.85
CA ARG A 133 -9.90 -2.07 11.58
C ARG A 133 -11.07 -2.16 12.57
N LYS A 134 -10.82 -1.98 13.87
CA LYS A 134 -11.87 -1.97 14.90
C LYS A 134 -12.86 -0.83 14.71
N ALA A 135 -12.39 0.37 14.36
CA ALA A 135 -13.25 1.53 14.13
C ALA A 135 -14.16 1.32 12.92
N ILE A 136 -13.64 0.77 11.82
CA ILE A 136 -14.45 0.43 10.65
C ILE A 136 -15.47 -0.65 10.99
N LEU A 137 -15.05 -1.73 11.69
CA LEU A 137 -15.95 -2.80 12.12
C LEU A 137 -17.07 -2.30 13.04
N ALA A 138 -16.77 -1.35 13.94
CA ALA A 138 -17.77 -0.73 14.79
C ALA A 138 -18.76 0.15 14.00
N GLU A 139 -18.31 0.82 12.95
CA GLU A 139 -19.19 1.67 12.12
C GLU A 139 -20.13 0.86 11.24
N ILE A 140 -19.68 -0.30 10.75
CA ILE A 140 -20.49 -1.21 9.92
C ILE A 140 -21.18 -2.30 10.75
N ALA A 141 -21.09 -2.23 12.09
CA ALA A 141 -21.73 -3.19 12.97
C ALA A 141 -23.25 -3.20 12.75
N GLY A 142 -23.79 -4.37 12.40
CA GLY A 142 -25.21 -4.54 12.07
C GLY A 142 -25.56 -4.37 10.58
N ASP A 143 -24.57 -4.12 9.72
CA ASP A 143 -24.72 -4.16 8.27
C ASP A 143 -23.91 -5.35 7.72
N ASP A 144 -24.52 -6.54 7.74
CA ASP A 144 -23.88 -7.82 7.38
C ASP A 144 -23.30 -7.80 5.95
N GLU A 145 -23.99 -7.10 5.04
CA GLU A 145 -23.54 -6.89 3.65
C GLU A 145 -22.21 -6.12 3.61
N LEU A 146 -22.09 -5.04 4.40
CA LEU A 146 -20.85 -4.27 4.50
C LEU A 146 -19.76 -5.00 5.27
N GLY A 147 -20.12 -5.81 6.26
CA GLY A 147 -19.19 -6.69 6.97
C GLY A 147 -18.52 -7.69 6.04
N GLN A 148 -19.32 -8.41 5.24
CA GLN A 148 -18.83 -9.36 4.25
C GLN A 148 -17.99 -8.68 3.15
N LEU A 149 -18.42 -7.50 2.70
CA LEU A 149 -17.63 -6.69 1.76
C LEU A 149 -16.27 -6.30 2.33
N PHE A 150 -16.22 -5.91 3.61
CA PHE A 150 -14.97 -5.55 4.28
C PHE A 150 -14.03 -6.73 4.40
N GLU A 151 -14.53 -7.89 4.84
CA GLU A 151 -13.74 -9.12 4.96
C GLU A 151 -13.21 -9.60 3.60
N ALA A 152 -14.04 -9.58 2.56
CA ALA A 152 -13.63 -9.95 1.20
C ALA A 152 -12.55 -9.00 0.65
N ILE A 153 -12.64 -7.69 0.93
CA ILE A 153 -11.60 -6.72 0.57
C ILE A 153 -10.30 -7.00 1.35
N CYS A 154 -10.38 -7.29 2.65
CA CYS A 154 -9.22 -7.66 3.47
C CYS A 154 -8.56 -8.97 3.02
N ALA A 155 -9.35 -9.92 2.52
CA ALA A 155 -8.87 -11.17 1.95
C ALA A 155 -8.27 -11.00 0.54
N GLY A 156 -8.45 -9.84 -0.09
CA GLY A 156 -7.80 -9.46 -1.35
C GLY A 156 -8.66 -9.59 -2.61
N PHE A 157 -9.95 -9.91 -2.48
CA PHE A 157 -10.88 -10.06 -3.61
C PHE A 157 -11.19 -8.72 -4.28
N LYS A 158 -11.26 -8.69 -5.62
CA LYS A 158 -11.47 -7.46 -6.40
C LYS A 158 -12.39 -7.70 -7.61
N GLY A 159 -13.01 -6.63 -8.09
CA GLY A 159 -13.70 -6.62 -9.39
C GLY A 159 -14.81 -7.67 -9.49
N LYS A 160 -14.77 -8.49 -10.54
CA LYS A 160 -15.76 -9.55 -10.79
C LYS A 160 -15.70 -10.67 -9.76
N GLU A 161 -14.50 -11.05 -9.30
CA GLU A 161 -14.33 -12.08 -8.26
C GLU A 161 -14.98 -11.67 -6.94
N LEU A 162 -14.94 -10.36 -6.61
CA LEU A 162 -15.63 -9.83 -5.44
C LEU A 162 -17.16 -9.82 -5.62
N ALA A 163 -17.64 -9.54 -6.83
CA ALA A 163 -19.06 -9.56 -7.16
C ALA A 163 -19.63 -10.99 -7.08
N GLU A 164 -18.88 -11.95 -7.62
CA GLU A 164 -19.21 -13.38 -7.57
C GLU A 164 -19.19 -13.91 -6.12
N LEU A 165 -18.17 -13.58 -5.34
CA LEU A 165 -18.05 -14.02 -3.95
C LEU A 165 -19.19 -13.50 -3.05
N LEU A 166 -19.65 -12.27 -3.30
CA LEU A 166 -20.74 -11.65 -2.53
C LEU A 166 -22.12 -11.92 -3.15
N GLU A 167 -22.19 -12.70 -4.24
CA GLU A 167 -23.42 -12.95 -5.01
C GLU A 167 -24.15 -11.67 -5.43
N MET A 168 -23.38 -10.61 -5.72
CA MET A 168 -23.90 -9.29 -6.09
C MET A 168 -23.68 -9.01 -7.58
N ASP A 169 -24.64 -8.32 -8.21
CA ASP A 169 -24.38 -7.73 -9.52
C ASP A 169 -23.40 -6.53 -9.41
N THR A 170 -22.85 -6.10 -10.55
CA THR A 170 -21.85 -5.03 -10.60
C THR A 170 -22.38 -3.66 -10.12
N ASN A 171 -23.68 -3.39 -10.27
CA ASN A 171 -24.31 -2.16 -9.84
C ASN A 171 -24.57 -2.17 -8.32
N ALA A 172 -25.00 -3.31 -7.79
CA ALA A 172 -25.17 -3.57 -6.38
C ALA A 172 -23.82 -3.47 -5.65
N LEU A 173 -22.76 -4.09 -6.19
CA LEU A 173 -21.40 -3.95 -5.64
C LEU A 173 -20.89 -2.49 -5.68
N ALA A 174 -21.15 -1.75 -6.76
CA ALA A 174 -20.78 -0.35 -6.84
C ALA A 174 -21.52 0.52 -5.79
N THR A 175 -22.78 0.19 -5.51
CA THR A 175 -23.60 0.85 -4.49
C THR A 175 -23.09 0.53 -3.08
N ALA A 176 -22.80 -0.74 -2.80
CA ALA A 176 -22.21 -1.19 -1.54
C ALA A 176 -20.85 -0.53 -1.29
N ARG A 177 -19.99 -0.43 -2.31
CA ARG A 177 -18.71 0.29 -2.22
C ARG A 177 -18.86 1.77 -1.89
N ARG A 178 -19.87 2.44 -2.45
CA ARG A 178 -20.15 3.85 -2.12
C ARG A 178 -20.61 4.01 -0.66
N ARG A 179 -21.50 3.12 -0.20
CA ARG A 179 -21.95 3.07 1.22
C ARG A 179 -20.77 2.80 2.15
N PHE A 180 -19.98 1.78 1.84
CA PHE A 180 -18.78 1.40 2.58
C PHE A 180 -17.79 2.55 2.70
N LYS A 181 -17.48 3.23 1.57
CA LYS A 181 -16.58 4.39 1.56
C LYS A 181 -17.07 5.51 2.48
N ARG A 182 -18.38 5.78 2.51
CA ARG A 182 -18.96 6.78 3.42
C ARG A 182 -18.78 6.39 4.89
N ASN A 183 -19.01 5.13 5.24
CA ASN A 183 -18.81 4.63 6.61
C ASN A 183 -17.33 4.68 7.01
N VAL A 184 -16.41 4.34 6.11
CA VAL A 184 -14.97 4.50 6.35
C VAL A 184 -14.59 5.96 6.62
N HIS A 185 -15.19 6.91 5.90
CA HIS A 185 -14.97 8.34 6.15
C HIS A 185 -15.54 8.78 7.52
N GLU A 186 -16.70 8.29 7.93
CA GLU A 186 -17.28 8.58 9.25
C GLU A 186 -16.46 7.96 10.38
N ALA A 187 -15.99 6.72 10.23
CA ALA A 187 -15.09 6.07 11.18
C ALA A 187 -13.79 6.88 11.34
N ALA A 188 -13.18 7.30 10.22
CA ALA A 188 -11.99 8.13 10.24
C ALA A 188 -12.22 9.49 10.91
N LYS A 189 -13.39 10.10 10.71
CA LYS A 189 -13.78 11.37 11.35
C LYS A 189 -13.97 11.21 12.86
N LYS A 190 -14.66 10.16 13.31
CA LYS A 190 -14.85 9.84 14.73
C LYS A 190 -13.53 9.57 15.44
N MET A 191 -12.61 8.87 14.78
CA MET A 191 -11.27 8.67 15.30
C MET A 191 -10.50 9.98 15.47
N LYS A 192 -10.53 10.88 14.46
CA LYS A 192 -9.90 12.21 14.56
C LYS A 192 -10.51 13.06 15.68
N LEU A 193 -11.81 12.94 15.94
CA LEU A 193 -12.48 13.63 17.06
C LEU A 193 -12.14 13.01 18.43
N SER A 194 -11.91 11.69 18.50
CA SER A 194 -11.55 10.99 19.74
C SER A 194 -10.10 11.21 20.18
N GLY A 195 -9.17 11.45 19.23
CA GLY A 195 -7.80 11.87 19.53
C GLY A 195 -7.76 13.25 20.19
N VAL A 196 -8.56 14.20 19.67
CA VAL A 196 -8.69 15.56 20.24
C VAL A 196 -9.36 15.56 21.63
N ALA A 197 -10.23 14.61 21.92
CA ALA A 197 -10.90 14.48 23.22
C ALA A 197 -10.05 13.80 24.31
N ARG A 198 -8.95 13.13 23.95
CA ARG A 198 -8.05 12.45 24.89
C ARG A 198 -7.03 13.39 25.58
N GLU A 199 -6.98 14.66 25.17
CA GLU A 199 -6.06 15.68 25.70
C GLU A 199 -6.74 16.71 26.63
N ARG A 200 -7.82 16.35 27.33
CA ARG A 200 -8.42 17.21 28.38
C ARG A 200 -8.64 16.48 29.69
#